data_AF-A0A2U1IUS8-F1
#
_entry.id   AF-A0A2U1IUS8-F1
#
_cell.length_a   1.000
_cell.length_b   1.000
_cell.length_c   1.000
_cell.angle_alpha   90.00
_cell.angle_beta   90.00
_cell.angle_gamma   90.00
#
_symmetry.space_group_name_H-M   'P 1'
#
loop_
_entity.id
_entity.type
_entity.pdbx_description
1 polymer ?
#
loop_
_entity_poly.entity_id
_entity_poly.type
_entity_poly.pdbx_seq_one_letter_code
_entity_poly.pdbx_strand_id
1 'polypeptide(L)'
;MSIIAVVLACVLAVLSVRALGKTDLNPVSGIGKISQIIFAYLMPKNIIGNLVAGAIAEAGAMQSGDLMQDLKTGQLIEASPRAQFYAQFIGSIFSVFISAYAYKIYTKLYEIPGPVFRVPASHIWLDMARLVNGQSLPDYVLPFGYTFGVIFGTVVILQGFTSFDRNVSWFSSFSGMAFATGIYNTPDFTLARFFGALSVEIFIYFYTKEIGPAIPSYIFAERQNLMTYIIVVASGFVLGEGATAFRILLIKFVI
;
A
#
# COMPACT_ATOMS: atom_id res chain seq x y z
N MET A 1 -15.55 -23.19 -3.19
CA MET A 1 -15.00 -22.14 -2.31
C MET A 1 -13.87 -21.35 -2.97
N SER A 2 -12.86 -21.98 -3.56
CA SER A 2 -11.75 -21.27 -4.22
C SER A 2 -12.18 -20.31 -5.33
N ILE A 3 -13.16 -20.68 -6.16
CA ILE A 3 -13.71 -19.79 -7.21
C ILE A 3 -14.32 -18.52 -6.59
N ILE A 4 -15.08 -18.67 -5.50
CA ILE A 4 -15.68 -17.53 -4.79
C ILE A 4 -14.56 -16.63 -4.21
N ALA A 5 -13.48 -17.22 -3.69
CA ALA A 5 -12.34 -16.48 -3.17
C ALA A 5 -11.65 -15.67 -4.27
N VAL A 6 -11.48 -16.25 -5.46
CA VAL A 6 -10.90 -15.57 -6.63
C VAL A 6 -11.82 -14.43 -7.11
N VAL A 7 -13.14 -14.66 -7.20
CA VAL A 7 -14.08 -13.61 -7.58
C VAL A 7 -14.06 -12.46 -6.57
N LEU A 8 -14.06 -12.77 -5.27
CA LEU A 8 -13.93 -11.77 -4.21
C LEU A 8 -12.60 -11.01 -4.30
N ALA A 9 -11.49 -11.71 -4.55
CA ALA A 9 -10.18 -11.10 -4.73
C ALA A 9 -10.17 -10.09 -5.88
N CYS A 10 -10.81 -10.40 -7.02
CA CYS A 10 -10.94 -9.46 -8.14
C CYS A 10 -11.70 -8.18 -7.76
N VAL A 11 -12.78 -8.30 -6.97
CA VAL A 11 -13.53 -7.13 -6.49
C VAL A 11 -12.69 -6.30 -5.52
N LEU A 12 -12.02 -6.97 -4.57
CA LEU A 12 -11.19 -6.30 -3.57
C LEU A 12 -9.92 -5.69 -4.15
N ALA A 13 -9.40 -6.21 -5.27
CA ALA A 13 -8.25 -5.66 -5.96
C ALA A 13 -8.45 -4.19 -6.38
N VAL A 14 -9.68 -3.78 -6.70
CA VAL A 14 -10.00 -2.38 -7.03
C VAL A 14 -9.68 -1.44 -5.85
N LEU A 15 -9.93 -1.89 -4.62
CA LEU A 15 -9.60 -1.12 -3.42
C LEU A 15 -8.09 -0.96 -3.26
N SER A 16 -7.33 -2.02 -3.53
CA SER A 16 -5.86 -2.01 -3.51
C SER A 16 -5.30 -1.01 -4.52
N VAL A 17 -5.70 -1.13 -5.79
CA VAL A 17 -5.23 -0.30 -6.89
C VAL A 17 -5.51 1.17 -6.61
N ARG A 18 -6.69 1.49 -6.07
CA ARG A 18 -7.05 2.85 -5.67
C ARG A 18 -6.23 3.36 -4.49
N ALA A 19 -6.01 2.55 -3.46
CA ALA A 19 -5.22 2.92 -2.29
C ALA A 19 -3.75 3.13 -2.68
N LEU A 20 -3.19 2.24 -3.50
CA LEU A 20 -1.85 2.34 -4.06
C LEU A 20 -1.71 3.63 -4.88
N GLY A 21 -2.65 3.88 -5.81
CA GLY A 21 -2.63 5.10 -6.61
C GLY A 21 -2.76 6.40 -5.80
N LYS A 22 -3.39 6.36 -4.61
CA LYS A 22 -3.56 7.53 -3.74
C LYS A 22 -2.45 7.72 -2.71
N THR A 23 -1.83 6.65 -2.24
CA THR A 23 -0.95 6.67 -1.06
C THR A 23 0.44 6.11 -1.33
N ASP A 24 0.68 5.62 -2.54
CA ASP A 24 1.90 4.89 -2.90
C ASP A 24 2.18 3.72 -1.96
N LEU A 25 1.09 3.10 -1.46
CA LEU A 25 1.15 1.91 -0.63
C LEU A 25 -0.07 1.03 -0.90
N ASN A 26 0.20 -0.25 -1.10
CA ASN A 26 -0.83 -1.25 -1.30
C ASN A 26 -1.24 -1.89 0.05
N PRO A 27 -2.47 -1.68 0.55
CA PRO A 27 -2.93 -2.19 1.86
C PRO A 27 -3.35 -3.67 1.80
N VAL A 28 -2.52 -4.51 1.20
CA VAL A 28 -2.81 -5.92 0.90
C VAL A 28 -3.22 -6.71 2.15
N SER A 29 -2.57 -6.43 3.28
CA SER A 29 -2.86 -7.08 4.56
C SER A 29 -4.24 -6.71 5.12
N GLY A 30 -4.72 -5.49 4.86
CA GLY A 30 -6.08 -5.08 5.25
C GLY A 30 -7.13 -5.74 4.36
N ILE A 31 -6.86 -5.80 3.05
CA ILE A 31 -7.73 -6.44 2.06
C ILE A 31 -7.89 -7.94 2.34
N GLY A 32 -6.80 -8.64 2.68
CA GLY A 32 -6.85 -10.04 3.10
C GLY A 32 -7.78 -10.26 4.29
N LYS A 33 -7.78 -9.36 5.29
CA LYS A 33 -8.64 -9.46 6.47
C LYS A 33 -10.13 -9.23 6.16
N ILE A 34 -10.46 -8.39 5.18
CA ILE A 34 -11.84 -8.26 4.69
C ILE A 34 -12.33 -9.60 4.12
N SER A 35 -11.48 -10.27 3.33
CA SER A 35 -11.77 -11.61 2.84
C SER A 35 -11.94 -12.61 3.99
N GLN A 36 -11.08 -12.57 5.02
CA GLN A 36 -11.23 -13.41 6.22
C GLN A 36 -12.58 -13.19 6.93
N ILE A 37 -13.08 -11.96 7.06
CA ILE A 37 -14.39 -11.69 7.67
C ILE A 37 -15.52 -12.35 6.85
N ILE A 38 -15.50 -12.17 5.52
CA ILE A 38 -16.51 -12.74 4.63
C ILE A 38 -16.46 -14.28 4.66
N PHE A 39 -15.26 -14.86 4.59
CA PHE A 39 -15.07 -16.30 4.59
C PHE A 39 -15.32 -16.96 5.94
N ALA A 40 -15.28 -16.23 7.05
CA ALA A 40 -15.72 -16.73 8.34
C ALA A 40 -17.23 -17.04 8.34
N TYR A 41 -18.02 -16.23 7.63
CA TYR A 41 -19.45 -16.48 7.45
C TYR A 41 -19.70 -17.63 6.45
N LEU A 42 -18.95 -17.68 5.34
CA LEU A 42 -19.12 -18.70 4.30
C LEU A 42 -18.57 -20.08 4.70
N MET A 43 -17.57 -20.13 5.57
CA MET A 43 -16.87 -21.34 6.01
C MET A 43 -16.63 -21.30 7.52
N PRO A 44 -17.69 -21.32 8.34
CA PRO A 44 -17.58 -21.17 9.79
C PRO A 44 -16.71 -22.27 10.40
N LYS A 45 -15.89 -21.89 11.37
CA LYS A 45 -14.95 -22.75 12.10
C LYS A 45 -13.81 -23.33 11.25
N ASN A 46 -13.66 -22.93 9.98
CA ASN A 46 -12.59 -23.40 9.11
C ASN A 46 -11.45 -22.39 9.02
N ILE A 47 -10.51 -22.46 9.98
CA ILE A 47 -9.37 -21.54 10.07
C ILE A 47 -8.47 -21.61 8.84
N ILE A 48 -8.17 -22.82 8.35
CA ILE A 48 -7.29 -23.00 7.19
C ILE A 48 -7.96 -22.43 5.93
N GLY A 49 -9.23 -22.75 5.71
CA GLY A 49 -10.00 -22.19 4.59
C GLY A 49 -10.08 -20.66 4.63
N ASN A 50 -10.24 -20.10 5.84
CA ASN A 50 -10.23 -18.66 6.07
C ASN A 50 -8.87 -18.01 5.73
N LEU A 51 -7.77 -18.61 6.19
CA LEU A 51 -6.40 -18.17 5.87
C LEU A 51 -6.11 -18.22 4.36
N VAL A 52 -6.47 -19.33 3.70
CA VAL A 52 -6.28 -19.49 2.26
C VAL A 52 -7.10 -18.45 1.48
N ALA A 53 -8.36 -18.21 1.87
CA ALA A 53 -9.19 -17.19 1.21
C ALA A 53 -8.65 -15.77 1.40
N GLY A 54 -8.11 -15.46 2.59
CA GLY A 54 -7.39 -14.22 2.85
C GLY A 54 -6.16 -14.08 1.96
N ALA A 55 -5.34 -15.14 1.86
CA ALA A 55 -4.11 -15.15 1.07
C ALA A 55 -4.39 -14.97 -0.44
N ILE A 56 -5.47 -15.57 -0.96
CA ILE A 56 -5.89 -15.36 -2.36
C ILE A 56 -6.26 -13.90 -2.60
N ALA A 57 -7.01 -13.28 -1.68
CA ALA A 57 -7.38 -11.87 -1.79
C ALA A 57 -6.17 -10.93 -1.69
N GLU A 58 -5.25 -11.20 -0.78
CA GLU A 58 -3.99 -10.45 -0.63
C GLU A 58 -3.12 -10.57 -1.89
N ALA A 59 -2.90 -11.79 -2.39
CA ALA A 59 -2.10 -12.01 -3.60
C ALA A 59 -2.71 -11.31 -4.82
N GLY A 60 -4.04 -11.40 -4.98
CA GLY A 60 -4.75 -10.70 -6.06
C GLY A 60 -4.64 -9.18 -5.94
N ALA A 61 -4.73 -8.65 -4.72
CA ALA A 61 -4.58 -7.23 -4.43
C ALA A 61 -3.14 -6.73 -4.67
N MET A 62 -2.12 -7.50 -4.25
CA MET A 62 -0.71 -7.19 -4.49
C MET A 62 -0.43 -7.15 -5.99
N GLN A 63 -0.74 -8.24 -6.69
CA GLN A 63 -0.47 -8.37 -8.12
C GLN A 63 -1.18 -7.28 -8.93
N SER A 64 -2.43 -6.96 -8.61
CA SER A 64 -3.17 -5.91 -9.34
C SER A 64 -2.55 -4.53 -9.15
N GLY A 65 -1.99 -4.25 -7.97
CA GLY A 65 -1.28 -3.01 -7.69
C GLY A 65 0.02 -2.91 -8.50
N ASP A 66 0.83 -3.96 -8.47
CA ASP A 66 2.11 -4.03 -9.18
C ASP A 66 1.89 -3.93 -10.69
N LEU A 67 0.90 -4.68 -11.22
CA LEU A 67 0.52 -4.62 -12.63
C LEU A 67 0.08 -3.21 -13.05
N MET A 68 -0.68 -2.49 -12.21
CA MET A 68 -1.05 -1.10 -12.50
C MET A 68 0.20 -0.22 -12.62
N GLN A 69 1.15 -0.34 -11.68
CA GLN A 69 2.38 0.45 -11.68
C GLN A 69 3.27 0.12 -12.88
N ASP A 70 3.45 -1.16 -13.18
CA ASP A 70 4.22 -1.64 -14.33
C ASP A 70 3.64 -1.11 -15.65
N LEU A 71 2.33 -1.29 -15.85
CA LEU A 71 1.63 -0.85 -17.06
C LEU A 71 1.68 0.67 -17.19
N LYS A 72 1.51 1.40 -16.07
CA LYS A 72 1.60 2.86 -16.08
C LYS A 72 3.00 3.33 -16.47
N THR A 73 4.02 2.71 -15.89
CA THR A 73 5.43 3.01 -16.19
C THR A 73 5.74 2.67 -17.64
N GLY A 74 5.28 1.50 -18.11
CA GLY A 74 5.35 1.07 -19.49
C GLY A 74 4.77 2.08 -20.47
N GLN A 75 3.55 2.54 -20.19
CA GLN A 75 2.91 3.59 -20.99
C GLN A 75 3.72 4.89 -21.02
N LEU A 76 4.33 5.30 -19.90
CA LEU A 76 5.13 6.52 -19.83
C LEU A 76 6.43 6.45 -20.64
N ILE A 77 6.99 5.25 -20.82
CA ILE A 77 8.19 5.02 -21.65
C ILE A 77 7.85 4.49 -23.04
N GLU A 78 6.58 4.58 -23.45
CA GLU A 78 6.08 4.11 -24.75
C GLU A 78 6.32 2.61 -25.03
N ALA A 79 6.47 1.80 -23.98
CA ALA A 79 6.59 0.35 -24.10
C ALA A 79 5.25 -0.28 -24.52
N SER A 80 5.33 -1.38 -25.28
CA SER A 80 4.15 -2.13 -25.75
C SER A 80 3.39 -2.77 -24.59
N PRO A 81 2.14 -2.37 -24.28
CA PRO A 81 1.37 -2.96 -23.19
C PRO A 81 1.05 -4.44 -23.42
N ARG A 82 0.92 -4.85 -24.68
CA ARG A 82 0.70 -6.26 -25.04
C ARG A 82 1.92 -7.11 -24.69
N ALA A 83 3.12 -6.62 -24.99
CA ALA A 83 4.35 -7.34 -24.66
C ALA A 83 4.51 -7.49 -23.14
N GLN A 84 4.24 -6.43 -22.38
CA GLN A 84 4.26 -6.46 -20.92
C GLN A 84 3.27 -7.48 -20.34
N PHE A 85 2.03 -7.48 -20.83
CA PHE A 85 1.01 -8.43 -20.40
C PHE A 85 1.45 -9.89 -20.62
N TYR A 86 1.96 -10.22 -21.82
CA TYR A 86 2.43 -11.58 -22.09
C TYR A 86 3.66 -11.95 -21.26
N ALA A 87 4.59 -11.02 -21.06
CA ALA A 87 5.77 -11.25 -20.21
C ALA A 87 5.37 -11.55 -18.75
N GLN A 88 4.46 -10.75 -18.19
CA GLN A 88 3.94 -10.94 -16.83
C GLN A 88 3.16 -12.25 -16.71
N PHE A 89 2.34 -12.59 -17.71
CA PHE A 89 1.58 -13.83 -17.72
C PHE A 89 2.50 -15.06 -17.74
N ILE A 90 3.49 -15.08 -18.64
CA ILE A 90 4.48 -16.15 -18.73
C ILE A 90 5.30 -16.23 -17.44
N GLY A 91 5.80 -15.10 -16.95
CA GLY A 91 6.55 -15.02 -15.70
C GLY A 91 5.76 -15.56 -14.50
N SER A 92 4.46 -15.28 -14.44
CA SER A 92 3.57 -15.79 -13.39
C SER A 92 3.39 -17.31 -13.43
N ILE A 93 3.38 -17.92 -14.62
CA ILE A 93 3.32 -19.39 -14.75
C ILE A 93 4.58 -20.03 -14.16
N PHE A 94 5.75 -19.50 -14.49
CA PHE A 94 7.01 -20.03 -13.97
C PHE A 94 7.20 -19.75 -12.47
N SER A 95 6.75 -18.59 -11.98
CA SER A 95 6.91 -18.19 -10.58
C SER A 95 6.17 -19.12 -9.62
N VAL A 96 5.03 -19.71 -10.02
CA VAL A 96 4.31 -20.70 -9.20
C VAL A 96 5.21 -21.86 -8.78
N PHE A 97 5.97 -22.42 -9.71
CA PHE A 97 6.86 -23.56 -9.44
C PHE A 97 8.09 -23.14 -8.65
N ILE A 98 8.72 -22.03 -9.06
CA ILE A 98 9.95 -21.54 -8.44
C ILE A 98 9.69 -21.12 -6.98
N SER A 99 8.63 -20.34 -6.73
CA SER A 99 8.27 -19.88 -5.38
C SER A 99 7.88 -21.05 -4.47
N ALA A 100 7.12 -22.02 -4.97
CA ALA A 100 6.78 -23.22 -4.19
C ALA A 100 8.02 -24.05 -3.84
N TYR A 101 8.97 -24.18 -4.77
CA TYR A 101 10.23 -24.89 -4.53
C TYR A 101 11.13 -24.13 -3.54
N ALA A 102 11.27 -22.81 -3.71
CA ALA A 102 12.00 -21.95 -2.79
C ALA A 102 11.44 -22.06 -1.37
N TYR A 103 10.11 -22.00 -1.20
CA TYR A 103 9.46 -22.19 0.10
C TYR A 103 9.84 -23.53 0.76
N LYS A 104 9.89 -24.63 -0.01
CA LYS A 104 10.33 -25.94 0.50
C LYS A 104 11.80 -25.94 0.93
N ILE A 105 12.67 -25.22 0.22
CA ILE A 105 14.07 -25.07 0.62
C ILE A 105 14.17 -24.35 1.96
N TYR A 106 13.49 -23.20 2.10
CA TYR A 106 13.52 -22.41 3.33
C TYR A 106 13.02 -23.19 4.54
N THR A 107 11.87 -23.87 4.40
CA THR A 107 11.29 -24.68 5.49
C THR A 107 12.08 -25.95 5.81
N LYS A 108 12.96 -26.41 4.90
CA LYS A 108 13.89 -27.52 5.17
C LYS A 108 15.17 -27.07 5.86
N LEU A 109 15.68 -25.88 5.52
CA LEU A 109 16.94 -25.35 6.05
C LEU A 109 16.78 -24.63 7.38
N TYR A 110 15.61 -24.05 7.63
CA TYR A 110 15.34 -23.25 8.81
C TYR A 110 14.08 -23.70 9.52
N GLU A 111 14.10 -23.63 10.84
CA GLU A 111 12.89 -23.75 11.65
C GLU A 111 12.06 -22.47 11.51
N ILE A 112 10.80 -22.61 11.13
CA ILE A 112 9.86 -21.51 10.92
C ILE A 112 8.53 -21.90 11.61
N PRO A 113 8.11 -21.22 12.69
CA PRO A 113 8.78 -20.09 13.36
C PRO A 113 10.05 -20.51 14.12
N GLY A 114 11.10 -19.70 14.06
CA GLY A 114 12.36 -19.93 14.77
C GLY A 114 13.10 -18.62 15.11
N PRO A 115 14.28 -18.70 15.75
CA PRO A 115 15.04 -17.51 16.16
C PRO A 115 15.48 -16.65 14.96
N VAL A 116 15.72 -17.29 13.81
CA VAL A 116 16.06 -16.63 12.54
C VAL A 116 14.81 -16.05 11.86
N PHE A 117 13.71 -16.81 11.83
CA PHE A 117 12.46 -16.41 11.16
C PHE A 117 11.28 -16.40 12.14
N ARG A 118 11.01 -15.23 12.74
CA ARG A 118 9.97 -15.08 13.78
C ARG A 118 8.52 -14.99 13.26
N VAL A 119 8.32 -14.87 11.95
CA VAL A 119 7.00 -14.80 11.25
C VAL A 119 5.87 -14.03 12.00
N PRO A 120 6.10 -12.80 12.49
CA PRO A 120 5.10 -12.05 13.26
C PRO A 120 3.83 -11.76 12.46
N ALA A 121 3.95 -11.52 11.15
CA ALA A 121 2.81 -11.30 10.27
C ALA A 121 1.88 -12.53 10.23
N SER A 122 2.43 -13.75 10.17
CA SER A 122 1.64 -14.98 10.16
C SER A 122 0.81 -15.15 11.45
N HIS A 123 1.33 -14.71 12.59
CA HIS A 123 0.57 -14.71 13.85
C HIS A 123 -0.63 -13.77 13.79
N ILE A 124 -0.46 -12.53 13.31
CA ILE A 124 -1.57 -11.57 13.15
C ILE A 124 -2.67 -12.13 12.23
N TRP A 125 -2.26 -12.81 11.16
CA TRP A 125 -3.18 -13.45 10.21
C TRP A 125 -3.94 -14.62 10.82
N LEU A 126 -3.25 -15.46 11.58
CA LEU A 126 -3.84 -16.57 12.31
C LEU A 126 -4.81 -16.06 13.38
N ASP A 127 -4.41 -15.05 14.16
CA ASP A 127 -5.24 -14.47 15.21
C ASP A 127 -6.48 -13.79 14.63
N MET A 128 -6.38 -13.15 13.47
CA MET A 128 -7.56 -12.66 12.75
C MET A 128 -8.48 -13.81 12.34
N ALA A 129 -7.95 -14.91 11.78
CA ALA A 129 -8.74 -16.08 11.42
C ALA A 129 -9.43 -16.70 12.66
N ARG A 130 -8.74 -16.73 13.81
CA ARG A 130 -9.29 -17.18 15.09
C ARG A 130 -10.41 -16.28 15.59
N LEU A 131 -10.21 -14.95 15.54
CA LEU A 131 -11.19 -13.93 15.94
C LEU A 131 -12.53 -14.15 15.24
N VAL A 132 -12.50 -14.18 13.91
CA VAL A 132 -13.72 -14.24 13.10
C VAL A 132 -14.39 -15.61 13.15
N ASN A 133 -13.66 -16.66 13.56
CA ASN A 133 -14.20 -18.00 13.76
C ASN A 133 -14.62 -18.29 15.21
N GLY A 134 -14.65 -17.27 16.08
CA GLY A 134 -15.19 -17.37 17.43
C GLY A 134 -14.26 -18.04 18.45
N GLN A 135 -12.95 -18.08 18.18
CA GLN A 135 -11.98 -18.48 19.20
C GLN A 135 -11.72 -17.32 20.16
N SER A 136 -11.39 -17.65 21.41
CA SER A 136 -11.05 -16.65 22.42
C SER A 136 -9.76 -15.92 22.04
N LEU A 137 -9.84 -14.60 22.05
CA LEU A 137 -8.71 -13.68 22.01
C LEU A 137 -8.66 -12.90 23.33
N PRO A 138 -7.57 -12.17 23.61
CA PRO A 138 -7.51 -11.31 24.77
C PRO A 138 -8.77 -10.46 24.92
N ASP A 139 -9.17 -10.25 26.16
CA ASP A 139 -10.31 -9.40 26.47
C ASP A 139 -10.14 -8.03 25.79
N TYR A 140 -11.25 -7.46 25.34
CA TYR A 140 -11.33 -6.15 24.66
C TYR A 140 -10.94 -6.05 23.17
N VAL A 141 -10.44 -7.11 22.51
CA VAL A 141 -10.14 -7.05 21.06
C VAL A 141 -11.37 -6.72 20.21
N LEU A 142 -12.51 -7.38 20.49
CA LEU A 142 -13.77 -7.12 19.78
C LEU A 142 -14.34 -5.72 20.04
N PRO A 143 -14.52 -5.27 21.31
CA PRO A 143 -14.91 -3.90 21.62
C PRO A 143 -14.02 -2.86 20.93
N PHE A 144 -12.69 -3.04 20.98
CA PHE A 144 -11.74 -2.14 20.33
C PHE A 144 -11.97 -2.05 18.82
N GLY A 145 -12.05 -3.20 18.13
CA GLY A 145 -12.28 -3.25 16.68
C GLY A 145 -13.60 -2.59 16.27
N TYR A 146 -14.67 -2.83 17.03
CA TYR A 146 -15.98 -2.22 16.77
C TYR A 146 -15.96 -0.71 17.01
N THR A 147 -15.43 -0.25 18.14
CA THR A 147 -15.36 1.18 18.48
C THR A 147 -14.58 1.97 17.44
N PHE A 148 -13.39 1.51 17.07
CA PHE A 148 -12.59 2.20 16.05
C PHE A 148 -13.20 2.10 14.66
N GLY A 149 -13.84 0.98 14.33
CA GLY A 149 -14.59 0.82 13.08
C GLY A 149 -15.72 1.84 12.94
N VAL A 150 -16.50 2.05 14.01
CA VAL A 150 -17.56 3.07 14.04
C VAL A 150 -16.98 4.47 13.93
N ILE A 151 -15.97 4.80 14.75
CA ILE A 151 -15.35 6.14 14.75
C ILE A 151 -14.84 6.51 13.35
N PHE A 152 -13.98 5.68 12.76
CA PHE A 152 -13.40 6.00 11.45
C PHE A 152 -14.41 5.87 10.31
N GLY A 153 -15.37 4.95 10.41
CA GLY A 153 -16.49 4.85 9.47
C GLY A 153 -17.31 6.15 9.44
N THR A 154 -17.64 6.70 10.61
CA THR A 154 -18.34 7.99 10.73
C THR A 154 -17.52 9.14 10.15
N VAL A 155 -16.21 9.21 10.41
CA VAL A 155 -15.34 10.24 9.81
C VAL A 155 -15.40 10.20 8.29
N VAL A 156 -15.26 9.02 7.67
CA VAL A 156 -15.30 8.87 6.20
C VAL A 156 -16.65 9.27 5.62
N ILE A 157 -17.75 8.91 6.29
CA ILE A 157 -19.11 9.29 5.88
C ILE A 157 -19.28 10.83 5.93
N LEU A 158 -18.86 11.47 7.02
CA LEU A 158 -18.92 12.93 7.17
C LEU A 158 -18.06 13.66 6.13
N GLN A 159 -16.87 13.13 5.83
CA GLN A 159 -16.04 13.64 4.73
C GLN A 159 -16.75 13.53 3.38
N GLY A 160 -17.49 12.45 3.14
CA GLY A 160 -18.28 12.27 1.91
C GLY A 160 -19.33 13.37 1.71
N PHE A 161 -20.01 13.81 2.78
CA PHE A 161 -21.00 14.87 2.72
C PHE A 161 -20.37 16.27 2.55
N THR A 162 -19.26 16.54 3.24
CA THR A 162 -18.56 17.84 3.16
C THR A 162 -17.79 18.03 1.85
N SER A 163 -17.41 16.94 1.16
CA SER A 163 -16.70 17.00 -0.12
C SER A 163 -17.57 17.52 -1.29
N PHE A 164 -18.88 17.63 -1.10
CA PHE A 164 -19.79 18.24 -2.08
C PHE A 164 -19.76 19.78 -2.04
N ASP A 165 -19.26 20.36 -0.95
CA ASP A 165 -19.09 21.80 -0.83
C ASP A 165 -17.81 22.25 -1.55
N ARG A 166 -17.88 23.35 -2.31
CA ARG A 166 -16.72 23.89 -3.07
C ARG A 166 -15.61 24.45 -2.18
N ASN A 167 -15.84 24.56 -0.87
CA ASN A 167 -14.87 25.08 0.07
C ASN A 167 -14.00 23.94 0.61
N VAL A 168 -12.78 23.84 0.10
CA VAL A 168 -11.81 22.82 0.51
C VAL A 168 -11.33 23.15 1.92
N SER A 169 -11.87 22.44 2.92
CA SER A 169 -11.41 22.56 4.31
C SER A 169 -10.28 21.57 4.58
N TRP A 170 -9.51 21.80 5.65
CA TRP A 170 -8.51 20.84 6.12
C TRP A 170 -9.15 19.47 6.41
N PHE A 171 -10.40 19.44 6.88
CA PHE A 171 -11.14 18.22 7.15
C PHE A 171 -11.49 17.41 5.89
N SER A 172 -11.89 18.08 4.80
CA SER A 172 -12.13 17.41 3.51
C SER A 172 -10.83 17.04 2.77
N SER A 173 -9.71 17.67 3.14
CA SER A 173 -8.37 17.35 2.60
C SER A 173 -7.69 16.16 3.30
N PHE A 174 -8.14 15.78 4.50
CA PHE A 174 -7.60 14.64 5.23
C PHE A 174 -7.91 13.31 4.50
N SER A 175 -6.87 12.54 4.16
CA SER A 175 -7.03 11.24 3.53
C SER A 175 -7.09 10.12 4.57
N GLY A 176 -8.29 9.62 4.86
CA GLY A 176 -8.47 8.46 5.74
C GLY A 176 -7.73 7.21 5.24
N MET A 177 -7.58 7.05 3.92
CA MET A 177 -6.78 5.98 3.33
C MET A 177 -5.29 6.10 3.69
N ALA A 178 -4.71 7.30 3.58
CA ALA A 178 -3.30 7.54 3.90
C ALA A 178 -3.02 7.35 5.40
N PHE A 179 -3.96 7.78 6.25
CA PHE A 179 -3.88 7.56 7.68
C PHE A 179 -3.92 6.07 8.04
N ALA A 180 -4.90 5.35 7.48
CA ALA A 180 -5.04 3.91 7.73
C ALA A 180 -3.81 3.13 7.26
N THR A 181 -3.26 3.43 6.07
CA THR A 181 -2.04 2.78 5.59
C THR A 181 -0.82 3.14 6.43
N GLY A 182 -0.71 4.37 6.90
CA GLY A 182 0.40 4.82 7.74
C GLY A 182 0.49 4.12 9.09
N ILE A 183 -0.65 3.80 9.73
CA ILE A 183 -0.67 3.10 11.03
C ILE A 183 -0.09 1.68 10.97
N TYR A 184 -0.23 1.00 9.83
CA TYR A 184 0.31 -0.36 9.67
C TYR A 184 1.82 -0.40 9.46
N ASN A 185 2.42 0.71 9.08
CA ASN A 185 3.84 0.79 8.79
C ASN A 185 4.66 1.01 10.06
N THR A 186 5.89 0.52 10.02
CA THR A 186 6.86 0.78 11.07
C THR A 186 7.22 2.28 11.10
N PRO A 187 7.54 2.84 12.29
CA PRO A 187 7.79 4.27 12.44
C PRO A 187 8.90 4.80 11.53
N ASP A 188 9.94 4.03 11.27
CA ASP A 188 11.03 4.38 10.36
C ASP A 188 10.52 4.70 8.94
N PHE A 189 9.63 3.86 8.39
CA PHE A 189 9.09 4.07 7.05
C PHE A 189 8.12 5.27 7.00
N THR A 190 7.29 5.42 8.02
CA THR A 190 6.33 6.55 8.12
C THR A 190 7.05 7.88 8.35
N LEU A 191 8.07 7.92 9.20
CA LEU A 191 8.86 9.12 9.47
C LEU A 191 9.67 9.53 8.26
N ALA A 192 10.30 8.59 7.54
CA ALA A 192 11.02 8.89 6.32
C ALA A 192 10.12 9.56 5.26
N ARG A 193 8.90 9.04 5.07
CA ARG A 193 7.90 9.64 4.18
C ARG A 193 7.47 11.04 4.65
N PHE A 194 7.26 11.22 5.94
CA PHE A 194 6.91 12.51 6.53
C PHE A 194 8.01 13.56 6.31
N PHE A 195 9.26 13.25 6.65
CA PHE A 195 10.37 14.19 6.49
C PHE A 195 10.69 14.45 5.01
N GLY A 196 10.55 13.44 4.14
CA GLY A 196 10.60 13.62 2.70
C GLY A 196 9.57 14.66 2.24
N ALA A 197 8.28 14.44 2.54
CA ALA A 197 7.19 15.36 2.19
C ALA A 197 7.36 16.76 2.81
N LEU A 198 7.82 16.86 4.05
CA LEU A 198 8.09 18.13 4.70
C LEU A 198 9.20 18.91 3.98
N SER A 199 10.28 18.23 3.60
CA SER A 199 11.40 18.83 2.86
C SER A 199 10.93 19.38 1.51
N VAL A 200 10.06 18.63 0.82
CA VAL A 200 9.40 19.08 -0.41
C VAL A 200 8.60 20.36 -0.20
N GLU A 201 7.72 20.40 0.79
CA GLU A 201 6.85 21.54 1.06
C GLU A 201 7.64 22.78 1.46
N ILE A 202 8.70 22.61 2.27
CA ILE A 202 9.61 23.70 2.63
C ILE A 202 10.31 24.26 1.38
N PHE A 203 10.83 23.40 0.51
CA PHE A 203 11.48 23.82 -0.72
C PHE A 203 10.53 24.57 -1.66
N ILE A 204 9.32 24.07 -1.87
CA ILE A 204 8.30 24.73 -2.70
C ILE A 204 7.93 26.09 -2.10
N TYR A 205 7.77 26.18 -0.78
CA TYR A 205 7.47 27.45 -0.10
C TYR A 205 8.56 28.50 -0.36
N PHE A 206 9.84 28.13 -0.25
CA PHE A 206 10.94 29.05 -0.52
C PHE A 206 11.07 29.41 -2.01
N TYR A 207 10.98 28.43 -2.92
CA TYR A 207 11.05 28.65 -4.36
C TYR A 207 9.94 29.58 -4.87
N THR A 208 8.70 29.39 -4.39
CA THR A 208 7.55 30.23 -4.76
C THR A 208 7.67 31.65 -4.21
N LYS A 209 8.36 31.83 -3.08
CA LYS A 209 8.61 33.15 -2.48
C LYS A 209 9.64 33.97 -3.26
N GLU A 210 10.60 33.33 -3.93
CA GLU A 210 11.64 34.01 -4.72
C GLU A 210 11.16 34.47 -6.10
N ILE A 211 10.20 33.76 -6.72
CA ILE A 211 9.76 34.05 -8.11
C ILE A 211 8.60 35.08 -8.16
N GLY A 212 7.97 35.39 -7.03
CA GLY A 212 6.89 36.39 -6.93
C GLY A 212 5.54 35.92 -7.54
N PRO A 213 4.43 36.66 -7.31
CA PRO A 213 3.05 36.21 -7.58
C PRO A 213 2.64 36.25 -9.06
N ALA A 214 3.58 36.19 -10.00
CA ALA A 214 3.28 36.29 -11.42
C ALA A 214 2.93 34.91 -12.01
N ILE A 215 1.63 34.74 -12.28
CA ILE A 215 1.04 33.81 -13.28
C ILE A 215 0.77 32.37 -12.76
N PRO A 216 -0.49 32.08 -12.33
CA PRO A 216 -0.92 30.75 -11.83
C PRO A 216 -0.73 29.58 -12.81
N SER A 217 -0.71 29.85 -14.11
CA SER A 217 -0.59 28.83 -15.17
C SER A 217 0.85 28.37 -15.44
N TYR A 218 1.86 29.21 -15.16
CA TYR A 218 3.28 28.85 -15.27
C TYR A 218 3.73 27.96 -14.10
N ILE A 219 3.19 28.24 -12.90
CA ILE A 219 3.43 27.49 -11.67
C ILE A 219 3.09 26.00 -11.83
N PHE A 220 2.02 25.62 -12.53
CA PHE A 220 1.63 24.21 -12.62
C PHE A 220 2.62 23.35 -13.44
N ALA A 221 3.08 23.87 -14.59
CA ALA A 221 4.02 23.17 -15.46
C ALA A 221 5.43 23.12 -14.87
N GLU A 222 5.89 24.22 -14.28
CA GLU A 222 7.20 24.27 -13.62
C GLU A 222 7.19 23.45 -12.31
N ARG A 223 6.10 23.51 -11.53
CA ARG A 223 5.89 22.61 -10.38
C ARG A 223 5.93 21.16 -10.81
N GLN A 224 5.41 20.78 -11.97
CA GLN A 224 5.47 19.39 -12.44
C GLN A 224 6.91 18.94 -12.73
N ASN A 225 7.75 19.82 -13.30
CA ASN A 225 9.18 19.56 -13.53
C ASN A 225 10.00 19.55 -12.23
N LEU A 226 9.76 20.51 -11.32
CA LEU A 226 10.36 20.55 -9.99
C LEU A 226 9.95 19.35 -9.15
N MET A 227 8.68 18.92 -9.25
CA MET A 227 8.16 17.73 -8.58
C MET A 227 8.98 16.49 -8.94
N THR A 228 9.48 16.35 -10.17
CA THR A 228 10.36 15.22 -10.52
C THR A 228 11.65 15.21 -9.69
N TYR A 229 12.36 16.33 -9.58
CA TYR A 229 13.58 16.43 -8.77
C TYR A 229 13.30 16.27 -7.27
N ILE A 230 12.22 16.88 -6.82
CA ILE A 230 11.71 16.81 -5.46
C ILE A 230 11.32 15.37 -5.08
N ILE A 231 10.66 14.63 -5.98
CA ILE A 231 10.31 13.21 -5.81
C ILE A 231 11.58 12.37 -5.68
N VAL A 232 12.63 12.64 -6.46
CA VAL A 232 13.93 11.94 -6.35
C VAL A 232 14.60 12.19 -4.99
N VAL A 233 14.52 13.41 -4.47
CA VAL A 233 15.04 13.74 -3.14
C VAL A 233 14.20 13.07 -2.03
N ALA A 234 12.88 13.15 -2.12
CA ALA A 234 11.97 12.57 -1.14
C ALA A 234 11.99 11.03 -1.14
N SER A 235 12.03 10.38 -2.31
CA SER A 235 12.20 8.93 -2.43
C SER A 235 13.54 8.48 -1.87
N GLY A 236 14.55 9.35 -1.93
CA GLY A 236 15.85 9.11 -1.32
C GLY A 236 15.85 8.95 0.19
N PHE A 237 15.00 9.71 0.88
CA PHE A 237 14.78 9.55 2.31
C PHE A 237 14.01 8.26 2.64
N VAL A 238 13.07 7.84 1.77
CA VAL A 238 12.20 6.66 2.00
C VAL A 238 12.89 5.34 1.70
N LEU A 239 13.71 5.27 0.64
CA LEU A 239 14.36 4.05 0.17
C LEU A 239 15.84 3.93 0.58
N GLY A 240 16.44 5.00 1.13
CA GLY A 240 17.88 5.05 1.45
C GLY A 240 18.79 5.15 0.21
N GLU A 241 18.30 4.75 -0.97
CA GLU A 241 19.03 4.82 -2.25
C GLU A 241 19.31 6.26 -2.69
N GLY A 242 18.42 7.20 -2.37
CA GLY A 242 18.61 8.59 -2.77
C GLY A 242 19.59 9.36 -1.88
N ALA A 243 20.15 8.81 -0.80
CA ALA A 243 21.39 9.37 -0.24
C ALA A 243 22.54 9.34 -1.28
N THR A 244 22.57 8.30 -2.11
CA THR A 244 23.52 8.17 -3.24
C THR A 244 23.14 9.12 -4.38
N ALA A 245 21.84 9.26 -4.69
CA ALA A 245 21.36 10.23 -5.69
C ALA A 245 21.60 11.69 -5.25
N PHE A 246 21.42 12.01 -3.96
CA PHE A 246 21.69 13.32 -3.36
C PHE A 246 23.18 13.64 -3.42
N ARG A 247 24.05 12.64 -3.15
CA ARG A 247 25.50 12.75 -3.35
C ARG A 247 25.86 12.99 -4.82
N ILE A 248 25.25 12.28 -5.76
CA ILE A 248 25.48 12.48 -7.21
C ILE A 248 25.01 13.86 -7.67
N LEU A 249 23.89 14.34 -7.15
CA LEU A 249 23.32 15.65 -7.46
C LEU A 249 24.19 16.78 -6.88
N LEU A 250 24.72 16.61 -5.66
CA LEU A 250 25.73 17.52 -5.08
C LEU A 250 27.02 17.56 -5.90
N ILE A 251 27.50 16.42 -6.41
CA ILE A 251 28.70 16.37 -7.26
C ILE A 251 28.48 17.12 -8.59
N LYS A 252 27.27 17.07 -9.15
CA LYS A 252 26.92 17.81 -10.39
C LYS A 252 26.75 19.32 -10.22
N PHE A 253 26.54 19.81 -9.00
CA PHE A 253 26.42 21.25 -8.73
C PHE A 253 27.76 21.91 -8.34
N VAL A 254 28.79 21.11 -8.08
CA VAL A 254 30.12 21.57 -7.61
C VAL A 254 31.19 21.51 -8.72
N ILE A 255 30.85 20.98 -9.90
CA ILE A 255 31.67 20.96 -11.12
C ILE A 255 30.96 21.79 -12.18
#